data_AF-A0A970K6Q4-F1
#
_entry.id   AF-A0A970K6Q4-F1
#
_cell.length_a   1.000
_cell.length_b   1.000
_cell.length_c   1.000
_cell.angle_alpha   90.00
_cell.angle_beta   90.00
_cell.angle_gamma   90.00
#
_symmetry.space_group_name_H-M   'P 1'
#
loop_
_entity.id
_entity.type
_entity.pdbx_description
1 polymer ?
#
loop_
_entity_poly.entity_id
_entity_poly.type
_entity_poly.pdbx_seq_one_letter_code
_entity_poly.pdbx_strand_id
1 'polypeptide(L)'
;MISDTLERLTQYYGMHPHLDTAIRFLMDTAAAKLPDGRHEIDGDRAFVNVMRTTLGDGGTWEAHHNYIDLQLVLEGTETIAWAPVEQINDFSGYDAQKDIMVSSDPQKGSLLVLKPGMFGLFFPSDAHQPGIGTGQGRKAVVKIKADARIEQEEDKQHIGTQPITTPRLVLRRFEQGDAQAMFDNWCSDPEVAKTVTWDVHPNVAFTQALLDEWVKSYTFNTTYHWGITLDGELIG
;
A
#
# COMPACT_ATOMS: atom_id res chain seq x y z
N MET A 1 -7.89 9.59 6.08
CA MET A 1 -7.89 10.22 4.74
C MET A 1 -6.47 10.60 4.28
N ILE A 2 -6.20 10.45 2.97
CA ILE A 2 -4.97 10.90 2.28
C ILE A 2 -5.37 11.82 1.13
N SER A 3 -4.60 12.87 0.83
CA SER A 3 -4.75 13.63 -0.41
C SER A 3 -3.40 13.96 -1.01
N ASP A 4 -3.25 13.71 -2.31
CA ASP A 4 -2.02 13.98 -3.07
C ASP A 4 -2.33 14.07 -4.58
N THR A 5 -1.29 14.06 -5.42
CA THR A 5 -1.40 14.03 -6.88
C THR A 5 -1.25 12.63 -7.45
N LEU A 6 -1.87 12.39 -8.61
CA LEU A 6 -1.85 11.11 -9.31
C LEU A 6 -0.42 10.67 -9.67
N GLU A 7 0.48 11.62 -9.99
CA GLU A 7 1.87 11.30 -10.30
C GLU A 7 2.62 10.67 -9.11
N ARG A 8 2.12 10.91 -7.90
CA ARG A 8 2.68 10.42 -6.64
C ARG A 8 1.98 9.19 -6.10
N LEU A 9 0.92 8.73 -6.78
CA LEU A 9 0.07 7.65 -6.28
C LEU A 9 0.84 6.34 -6.02
N THR A 10 1.93 6.09 -6.76
CA THR A 10 2.79 4.90 -6.56
C THR A 10 3.54 4.89 -5.23
N GLN A 11 3.67 6.03 -4.53
CA GLN A 11 4.27 6.06 -3.18
C GLN A 11 3.42 5.31 -2.14
N TYR A 12 2.15 5.05 -2.44
CA TYR A 12 1.22 4.37 -1.54
C TYR A 12 1.14 2.85 -1.78
N TYR A 13 2.03 2.29 -2.60
CA TYR A 13 2.17 0.84 -2.72
C TYR A 13 2.46 0.17 -1.37
N GLY A 14 1.88 -1.00 -1.16
CA GLY A 14 2.05 -1.79 0.06
C GLY A 14 1.16 -1.35 1.23
N MET A 15 0.42 -0.25 1.10
CA MET A 15 -0.56 0.16 2.11
C MET A 15 -1.76 -0.81 2.19
N HIS A 16 -2.21 -1.32 1.04
CA HIS A 16 -3.35 -2.22 0.97
C HIS A 16 -3.33 -3.00 -0.36
N PRO A 17 -3.52 -4.34 -0.36
CA PRO A 17 -3.35 -5.14 -1.58
C PRO A 17 -4.33 -4.77 -2.70
N HIS A 18 -5.59 -4.45 -2.36
CA HIS A 18 -6.56 -3.99 -3.36
C HIS A 18 -6.26 -2.56 -3.85
N LEU A 19 -5.60 -1.73 -3.03
CA LEU A 19 -5.15 -0.40 -3.47
C LEU A 19 -4.01 -0.57 -4.47
N ASP A 20 -3.04 -1.45 -4.22
CA ASP A 20 -1.96 -1.74 -5.17
C ASP A 20 -2.49 -2.14 -6.56
N THR A 21 -3.56 -2.93 -6.59
CA THR A 21 -4.24 -3.29 -7.84
C THR A 21 -4.89 -2.09 -8.53
N ALA A 22 -5.56 -1.22 -7.77
CA ALA A 22 -6.09 0.04 -8.30
C ALA A 22 -4.98 0.99 -8.80
N ILE A 23 -3.85 1.11 -8.08
CA ILE A 23 -2.71 1.93 -8.48
C ILE A 23 -2.15 1.44 -9.82
N ARG A 24 -1.89 0.13 -9.96
CA ARG A 24 -1.42 -0.47 -11.22
C ARG A 24 -2.35 -0.11 -12.39
N PHE A 25 -3.65 -0.30 -12.20
CA PHE A 25 -4.65 0.04 -13.21
C PHE A 25 -4.62 1.53 -13.61
N LEU A 26 -4.56 2.44 -12.64
CA LEU A 26 -4.54 3.89 -12.89
C LEU A 26 -3.23 4.39 -13.51
N MET A 27 -2.10 3.70 -13.27
CA MET A 27 -0.81 4.05 -13.88
C MET A 27 -0.71 3.54 -15.32
N ASP A 28 -1.23 2.34 -15.58
CA ASP A 28 -1.20 1.72 -16.92
C ASP A 28 -2.29 2.31 -17.83
N THR A 29 -3.42 2.70 -17.25
CA THR A 29 -4.55 3.29 -17.96
C THR A 29 -4.59 4.79 -17.71
N ALA A 30 -4.54 5.59 -18.77
CA ALA A 30 -4.77 7.03 -18.64
C ALA A 30 -6.21 7.27 -18.18
N ALA A 31 -6.44 7.39 -16.86
CA ALA A 31 -7.76 7.47 -16.23
C ALA A 31 -8.64 8.58 -16.84
N ALA A 32 -8.03 9.69 -17.25
CA ALA A 32 -8.70 10.80 -17.95
C ALA A 32 -9.38 10.38 -19.28
N LYS A 33 -8.94 9.28 -19.91
CA LYS A 33 -9.46 8.78 -21.19
C LYS A 33 -10.55 7.72 -21.05
N LEU A 34 -10.80 7.21 -19.85
CA LEU A 34 -11.88 6.24 -19.63
C LEU A 34 -13.23 6.88 -19.96
N PRO A 35 -14.15 6.19 -20.68
CA PRO A 35 -15.52 6.68 -20.88
C PRO A 35 -16.27 6.87 -19.56
N ASP A 36 -17.32 7.70 -19.54
CA ASP A 36 -18.19 7.79 -18.37
C ASP A 36 -18.94 6.45 -18.16
N GLY A 37 -19.07 6.03 -16.91
CA GLY A 37 -19.63 4.74 -16.52
C GLY A 37 -18.74 3.93 -15.56
N ARG A 38 -19.17 2.70 -15.26
CA ARG A 38 -18.45 1.75 -14.41
C ARG A 38 -17.45 0.95 -15.26
N HIS A 39 -16.22 0.83 -14.78
CA HIS A 39 -15.17 -0.02 -15.35
C HIS A 39 -14.65 -0.95 -14.27
N GLU A 40 -14.55 -2.23 -14.60
CA GLU A 40 -14.02 -3.25 -13.70
C GLU A 40 -12.49 -3.18 -13.66
N ILE A 41 -11.91 -3.28 -12.46
CA ILE A 41 -10.46 -3.38 -12.27
C ILE A 41 -10.11 -4.81 -11.81
N ASP A 42 -10.82 -5.30 -10.79
CA ASP A 42 -10.63 -6.64 -10.21
C ASP A 42 -11.92 -7.09 -9.48
N GLY A 43 -12.95 -7.50 -10.24
CA GLY A 43 -14.21 -7.99 -9.70
C GLY A 43 -14.88 -7.05 -8.69
N ASP A 44 -15.21 -7.57 -7.51
CA ASP A 44 -15.72 -6.80 -6.36
C ASP A 44 -14.59 -6.17 -5.52
N ARG A 45 -13.31 -6.55 -5.74
CA ARG A 45 -12.19 -6.03 -4.96
C ARG A 45 -11.81 -4.62 -5.35
N ALA A 46 -11.90 -4.29 -6.64
CA ALA A 46 -11.68 -2.93 -7.13
C ALA A 46 -12.48 -2.65 -8.42
N PHE A 47 -13.09 -1.47 -8.50
CA PHE A 47 -13.70 -0.96 -9.72
C PHE A 47 -13.72 0.58 -9.70
N VAL A 48 -13.84 1.20 -10.87
CA VAL A 48 -13.90 2.66 -10.98
C VAL A 48 -15.18 3.11 -11.63
N ASN A 49 -15.81 4.15 -11.07
CA ASN A 49 -16.90 4.86 -11.71
C ASN A 49 -16.40 6.22 -12.19
N VAL A 50 -16.47 6.46 -13.50
CA VAL A 50 -16.13 7.74 -14.11
C VAL A 50 -17.41 8.51 -14.40
N MET A 51 -17.50 9.76 -13.95
CA MET A 51 -18.73 10.53 -14.06
C MET A 51 -18.47 12.02 -14.20
N ARG A 52 -19.43 12.72 -14.80
CA ARG A 52 -19.55 14.17 -14.76
C ARG A 52 -20.49 14.59 -13.65
N THR A 53 -20.16 15.69 -12.98
CA THR A 53 -20.90 16.20 -11.84
C THR A 53 -21.11 17.70 -11.96
N THR A 54 -22.33 18.16 -11.72
CA THR A 54 -22.62 19.59 -11.51
C THR A 54 -22.20 19.94 -10.09
N LEU A 55 -21.31 20.93 -9.95
CA LEU A 55 -20.79 21.37 -8.66
C LEU A 55 -21.72 22.45 -8.06
N GLY A 56 -21.85 22.45 -6.73
CA GLY A 56 -22.70 23.39 -6.00
C GLY A 56 -22.26 23.58 -4.55
N ASP A 57 -23.22 23.74 -3.63
CA ASP A 57 -22.95 24.00 -2.20
C ASP A 57 -22.52 22.74 -1.41
N GLY A 58 -22.35 21.60 -2.09
CA GLY A 58 -22.03 20.30 -1.50
C GLY A 58 -23.24 19.38 -1.36
N GLY A 59 -22.98 18.08 -1.43
CA GLY A 59 -23.99 17.04 -1.25
C GLY A 59 -24.36 16.81 0.23
N THR A 60 -24.88 15.62 0.53
CA THR A 60 -25.07 15.14 1.90
C THR A 60 -23.75 14.53 2.39
N TRP A 61 -23.46 14.55 3.70
CA TRP A 61 -22.34 13.76 4.23
C TRP A 61 -22.58 12.29 3.90
N GLU A 62 -21.55 11.59 3.42
CA GLU A 62 -21.58 10.16 3.13
C GLU A 62 -20.40 9.44 3.80
N ALA A 63 -20.63 8.18 4.16
CA ALA A 63 -19.61 7.26 4.66
C ALA A 63 -19.93 5.83 4.20
N HIS A 64 -18.89 5.00 4.12
CA HIS A 64 -18.92 3.64 3.57
C HIS A 64 -18.39 2.64 4.61
N HIS A 65 -18.79 1.38 4.54
CA HIS A 65 -18.25 0.32 5.41
C HIS A 65 -17.34 -0.64 4.65
N ASN A 66 -17.71 -1.00 3.42
CA ASN A 66 -17.04 -2.05 2.66
C ASN A 66 -15.97 -1.54 1.70
N TYR A 67 -16.01 -0.26 1.35
CA TYR A 67 -15.10 0.33 0.37
C TYR A 67 -14.34 1.54 0.91
N ILE A 68 -13.07 1.62 0.52
CA ILE A 68 -12.24 2.82 0.51
C ILE A 68 -12.50 3.52 -0.83
N ASP A 69 -12.66 4.84 -0.78
CA ASP A 69 -12.90 5.67 -1.94
C ASP A 69 -11.64 6.43 -2.33
N LEU A 70 -11.13 6.21 -3.55
CA LEU A 70 -10.17 7.11 -4.19
C LEU A 70 -10.92 7.99 -5.19
N GLN A 71 -11.18 9.24 -4.81
CA GLN A 71 -11.83 10.22 -5.68
C GLN A 71 -10.76 11.08 -6.39
N LEU A 72 -10.54 10.82 -7.67
CA LEU A 72 -9.60 11.52 -8.55
C LEU A 72 -10.32 12.54 -9.43
N VAL A 73 -9.92 13.80 -9.35
CA VAL A 73 -10.45 14.85 -10.23
C VAL A 73 -9.79 14.77 -11.60
N LEU A 74 -10.58 14.66 -12.66
CA LEU A 74 -10.13 14.58 -14.05
C LEU A 74 -10.30 15.92 -14.78
N GLU A 75 -11.40 16.63 -14.54
CA GLU A 75 -11.70 17.95 -15.11
C GLU A 75 -12.39 18.84 -14.06
N GLY A 76 -12.18 20.15 -14.15
CA GLY A 76 -12.74 21.12 -13.19
C GLY A 76 -11.99 21.16 -11.85
N THR A 77 -12.57 21.81 -10.85
CA THR A 77 -12.03 21.83 -9.48
C THR A 77 -13.16 21.49 -8.53
N GLU A 78 -13.00 20.41 -7.78
CA GLU A 78 -13.98 19.93 -6.79
C GLU A 78 -13.41 20.14 -5.40
N THR A 79 -14.23 20.64 -4.49
CA THR A 79 -13.94 20.61 -3.06
C THR A 79 -14.73 19.46 -2.42
N ILE A 80 -14.06 18.71 -1.56
CA ILE A 80 -14.67 17.65 -0.75
C ILE A 80 -14.48 18.04 0.72
N ALA A 81 -15.57 18.15 1.48
CA ALA A 81 -15.45 18.28 2.93
C ALA A 81 -15.17 16.92 3.54
N TRP A 82 -14.33 16.86 4.58
CA TRP A 82 -13.98 15.64 5.30
C TRP A 82 -14.13 15.84 6.81
N ALA A 83 -14.57 14.81 7.50
CA ALA A 83 -14.52 14.71 8.96
C ALA A 83 -14.36 13.24 9.39
N PRO A 84 -13.79 12.96 10.58
CA PRO A 84 -13.94 11.64 11.19
C PRO A 84 -15.43 11.30 11.33
N VAL A 85 -15.80 10.07 10.98
CA VAL A 85 -17.22 9.66 10.94
C VAL A 85 -17.94 9.86 12.28
N GLU A 86 -17.22 9.76 13.39
CA GLU A 86 -17.76 9.95 14.74
C GLU A 86 -18.11 11.42 15.07
N GLN A 87 -17.67 12.37 14.24
CA GLN A 87 -17.98 13.80 14.41
C GLN A 87 -19.25 14.22 13.66
N ILE A 88 -19.77 13.37 12.78
CA ILE A 88 -20.98 13.61 12.00
C ILE A 88 -22.15 12.87 12.67
N ASN A 89 -23.19 13.61 13.04
CA ASN A 89 -24.37 13.08 13.73
C ASN A 89 -25.44 12.65 12.73
N ASP A 90 -26.46 11.96 13.23
CA ASP A 90 -27.72 11.70 12.49
C ASP A 90 -27.53 11.02 11.12
N PHE A 91 -26.60 10.07 11.02
CA PHE A 91 -26.55 9.18 9.87
C PHE A 91 -27.86 8.38 9.77
N SER A 92 -28.35 8.28 8.53
CA SER A 92 -29.39 7.33 8.14
C SER A 92 -28.95 5.89 8.38
N GLY A 93 -29.93 4.98 8.36
CA GLY A 93 -29.62 3.55 8.38
C GLY A 93 -28.76 3.14 7.19
N TYR A 94 -27.79 2.25 7.43
CA TYR A 94 -26.85 1.79 6.42
C TYR A 94 -27.53 0.98 5.30
N ASP A 95 -27.32 1.40 4.04
CA ASP A 95 -27.73 0.69 2.83
C ASP A 95 -26.59 -0.24 2.37
N ALA A 96 -26.73 -1.53 2.69
CA ALA A 96 -25.73 -2.55 2.34
C ALA A 96 -25.59 -2.81 0.84
N GLN A 97 -26.60 -2.50 0.02
CA GLN A 97 -26.51 -2.70 -1.44
C GLN A 97 -25.67 -1.63 -2.10
N LYS A 98 -25.73 -0.40 -1.58
CA LYS A 98 -24.97 0.75 -2.08
C LYS A 98 -23.70 1.05 -1.29
N ASP A 99 -23.50 0.33 -0.19
CA ASP A 99 -22.45 0.56 0.80
C ASP A 99 -22.41 2.02 1.27
N ILE A 100 -23.54 2.56 1.73
CA ILE A 100 -23.62 3.97 2.09
C ILE A 100 -24.52 4.22 3.29
N MET A 101 -24.10 5.17 4.12
CA MET A 101 -24.96 5.90 5.04
C MET A 101 -24.76 7.40 4.81
N VAL A 102 -25.85 8.17 4.92
CA VAL A 102 -25.83 9.62 4.67
C VAL A 102 -26.34 10.44 5.85
N SER A 103 -25.82 11.65 6.04
CA SER A 103 -26.22 12.60 7.07
C SER A 103 -26.33 14.05 6.56
N SER A 104 -27.35 14.77 7.03
CA SER A 104 -27.53 16.21 6.75
C SER A 104 -26.97 17.11 7.87
N ASP A 105 -26.06 16.61 8.71
CA ASP A 105 -25.42 17.38 9.78
C ASP A 105 -24.81 18.68 9.22
N PRO A 106 -25.09 19.86 9.83
CA PRO A 106 -24.57 21.15 9.36
C PRO A 106 -23.06 21.35 9.60
N GLN A 107 -22.35 20.37 10.17
CA GLN A 107 -20.91 20.41 10.34
C GLN A 107 -20.20 20.65 8.99
N LYS A 108 -19.16 21.50 9.01
CA LYS A 108 -18.43 21.91 7.80
C LYS A 108 -17.23 21.03 7.46
N GLY A 109 -16.68 20.33 8.45
CA GLY A 109 -15.44 19.55 8.32
C GLY A 109 -14.23 20.36 7.83
N SER A 110 -13.21 19.64 7.37
CA SER A 110 -12.04 20.20 6.68
C SER A 110 -12.25 20.15 5.17
N LEU A 111 -12.00 21.27 4.48
CA LEU A 111 -12.20 21.37 3.04
C LEU A 111 -10.93 20.98 2.28
N LEU A 112 -11.05 19.98 1.40
CA LEU A 112 -10.02 19.55 0.47
C LEU A 112 -10.33 20.09 -0.92
N VAL A 113 -9.53 21.04 -1.41
CA VAL A 113 -9.68 21.58 -2.77
C VAL A 113 -8.84 20.75 -3.75
N LEU A 114 -9.49 19.99 -4.62
CA LEU A 114 -8.86 19.06 -5.56
C LEU A 114 -8.94 19.62 -7.00
N LYS A 115 -7.79 19.77 -7.63
CA LYS A 115 -7.64 20.18 -9.04
C LYS A 115 -7.44 18.94 -9.93
N PRO A 116 -7.51 19.06 -11.28
CA PRO A 116 -7.26 17.93 -12.17
C PRO A 116 -5.92 17.26 -11.87
N GLY A 117 -5.92 15.95 -11.73
CA GLY A 117 -4.76 15.16 -11.33
C GLY A 117 -4.57 15.02 -9.81
N MET A 118 -5.40 15.64 -8.97
CA MET A 118 -5.39 15.44 -7.52
C MET A 118 -6.45 14.42 -7.09
N PHE A 119 -6.17 13.70 -6.01
CA PHE A 119 -7.11 12.75 -5.42
C PHE A 119 -7.29 12.95 -3.91
N GLY A 120 -8.42 12.46 -3.41
CA GLY A 120 -8.63 12.14 -2.00
C GLY A 120 -8.88 10.64 -1.84
N LEU A 121 -8.23 10.01 -0.85
CA LEU A 121 -8.45 8.63 -0.43
C LEU A 121 -9.15 8.61 0.93
N PHE A 122 -10.38 8.11 0.96
CA PHE A 122 -11.29 8.12 2.11
C PHE A 122 -11.56 6.68 2.56
N PHE A 123 -11.15 6.36 3.79
CA PHE A 123 -11.37 5.07 4.43
C PHE A 123 -12.77 5.00 5.05
N PRO A 124 -13.24 3.82 5.49
CA PRO A 124 -14.53 3.70 6.17
C PRO A 124 -14.75 4.64 7.38
N SER A 125 -13.67 5.07 8.04
CA SER A 125 -13.71 6.04 9.14
C SER A 125 -13.78 7.51 8.69
N ASP A 126 -13.75 7.78 7.38
CA ASP A 126 -13.69 9.11 6.80
C ASP A 126 -15.06 9.49 6.19
N ALA A 127 -15.88 10.21 6.96
CA ALA A 127 -17.05 10.86 6.39
C ALA A 127 -16.62 11.95 5.42
N HIS A 128 -17.29 12.04 4.27
CA HIS A 128 -16.96 13.03 3.26
C HIS A 128 -18.21 13.61 2.59
N GLN A 129 -18.11 14.82 2.07
CA GLN A 129 -19.18 15.53 1.37
C GLN A 129 -18.62 16.08 0.06
N PRO A 130 -18.77 15.36 -1.06
CA PRO A 130 -18.23 15.78 -2.34
C PRO A 130 -19.15 16.81 -3.05
N GLY A 131 -18.70 17.28 -4.21
CA GLY A 131 -19.48 18.13 -5.11
C GLY A 131 -19.51 19.61 -4.76
N ILE A 132 -18.66 20.09 -3.83
CA ILE A 132 -18.59 21.52 -3.49
C ILE A 132 -17.80 22.26 -4.58
N GLY A 133 -18.35 23.35 -5.11
CA GLY A 133 -17.68 24.16 -6.12
C GLY A 133 -18.66 24.88 -7.05
N THR A 134 -18.19 25.24 -8.24
CA THR A 134 -19.03 25.90 -9.26
C THR A 134 -18.82 25.30 -10.63
N GLY A 135 -19.87 25.24 -11.44
CA GLY A 135 -19.82 24.76 -12.81
C GLY A 135 -19.90 23.24 -12.93
N GLN A 136 -19.08 22.68 -13.81
CA GLN A 136 -19.06 21.25 -14.14
C GLN A 136 -17.69 20.67 -13.80
N GLY A 137 -17.69 19.45 -13.26
CA GLY A 137 -16.49 18.66 -13.01
C GLY A 137 -16.61 17.28 -13.64
N ARG A 138 -15.47 16.61 -13.76
CA ARG A 138 -15.39 15.20 -14.14
C ARG A 138 -14.44 14.49 -13.20
N LYS A 139 -14.85 13.34 -12.68
CA LYS A 139 -14.05 12.58 -11.72
C LYS A 139 -14.13 11.08 -11.93
N ALA A 140 -13.11 10.39 -11.44
CA ALA A 140 -13.08 8.95 -11.28
C ALA A 140 -13.14 8.62 -9.79
N VAL A 141 -14.12 7.82 -9.38
CA VAL A 141 -14.21 7.30 -8.01
C VAL A 141 -13.86 5.82 -8.07
N VAL A 142 -12.67 5.48 -7.61
CA VAL A 142 -12.25 4.08 -7.47
C VAL A 142 -12.74 3.56 -6.13
N LYS A 143 -13.55 2.51 -6.17
CA LYS A 143 -13.97 1.76 -5.00
C LYS A 143 -12.98 0.64 -4.78
N ILE A 144 -12.37 0.59 -3.60
CA ILE A 144 -11.35 -0.39 -3.21
C ILE A 144 -11.88 -1.13 -1.99
N LYS A 145 -12.09 -2.44 -2.09
CA LYS A 145 -12.69 -3.21 -1.00
C LYS A 145 -11.83 -3.10 0.25
N ALA A 146 -12.40 -2.59 1.34
CA ALA A 146 -11.73 -2.26 2.60
C ALA A 146 -11.39 -3.49 3.42
N ASP A 147 -12.19 -4.56 3.33
CA ASP A 147 -11.78 -5.87 3.81
C ASP A 147 -10.82 -6.50 2.79
N ALA A 148 -9.57 -6.02 2.79
CA ALA A 148 -8.52 -7.00 2.62
C ALA A 148 -8.61 -7.92 3.83
N ARG A 149 -9.36 -9.02 3.66
CA ARG A 149 -8.73 -10.28 4.03
C ARG A 149 -7.43 -10.30 3.25
N ILE A 150 -6.38 -9.77 3.88
CA ILE A 150 -5.07 -10.36 3.73
C ILE A 150 -5.41 -11.82 3.97
N GLU A 151 -5.48 -12.64 2.92
CA GLU A 151 -5.23 -14.05 3.09
C GLU A 151 -4.02 -14.05 4.00
N GLN A 152 -4.24 -14.40 5.27
CA GLN A 152 -3.22 -14.24 6.30
C GLN A 152 -1.94 -14.85 5.72
N GLU A 153 -0.77 -14.39 6.14
CA GLU A 153 0.51 -14.95 5.69
C GLU A 153 0.55 -16.50 5.63
N GLU A 154 -0.37 -17.18 6.33
CA GLU A 154 -0.82 -18.57 6.13
C GLU A 154 -0.93 -19.07 4.67
N ASP A 155 -1.26 -18.25 3.67
CA ASP A 155 -1.40 -18.70 2.26
C ASP A 155 -0.19 -18.39 1.36
N LYS A 156 0.85 -17.75 1.89
CA LYS A 156 2.15 -17.78 1.20
C LYS A 156 2.75 -19.15 1.43
N GLN A 157 2.85 -19.95 0.37
CA GLN A 157 3.64 -21.17 0.40
C GLN A 157 5.11 -20.80 0.60
N HIS A 158 5.50 -20.71 1.87
CA HIS A 158 6.86 -20.55 2.31
C HIS A 158 7.67 -21.74 1.81
N ILE A 159 8.70 -21.45 1.02
CA ILE A 159 9.64 -22.46 0.49
C ILE A 159 11.01 -22.38 1.15
N GLY A 160 11.20 -21.49 2.12
CA GLY A 160 12.46 -21.27 2.83
C GLY A 160 13.55 -20.64 1.97
N THR A 161 14.75 -20.60 2.52
CA THR A 161 15.96 -20.11 1.84
C THR A 161 16.32 -21.06 0.71
N GLN A 162 15.96 -20.71 -0.53
CA GLN A 162 16.30 -21.46 -1.75
C GLN A 162 17.47 -20.81 -2.49
N PRO A 163 18.33 -21.58 -3.18
CA PRO A 163 19.42 -21.01 -3.96
C PRO A 163 18.88 -20.21 -5.15
N ILE A 164 19.45 -19.03 -5.40
CA ILE A 164 19.12 -18.17 -6.54
C ILE A 164 20.40 -17.93 -7.32
N THR A 165 20.42 -18.34 -8.58
CA THR A 165 21.59 -18.20 -9.46
C THR A 165 21.34 -17.13 -10.52
N THR A 166 22.30 -16.24 -10.69
CA THR A 166 22.36 -15.26 -11.78
C THR A 166 23.66 -15.47 -12.57
N PRO A 167 23.86 -14.82 -13.72
CA PRO A 167 25.13 -14.89 -14.45
C PRO A 167 26.36 -14.39 -13.67
N ARG A 168 26.15 -13.63 -12.58
CA ARG A 168 27.24 -12.99 -11.82
C ARG A 168 27.34 -13.47 -10.38
N LEU A 169 26.24 -13.82 -9.75
CA LEU A 169 26.14 -14.09 -8.31
C LEU A 169 25.27 -15.30 -8.04
N VAL A 170 25.61 -16.03 -6.98
CA VAL A 170 24.78 -17.09 -6.42
C VAL A 170 24.42 -16.72 -4.99
N LEU A 171 23.14 -16.61 -4.71
CA LEU A 171 22.62 -16.56 -3.35
C LEU A 171 22.38 -17.99 -2.89
N ARG A 172 22.96 -18.39 -1.77
CA ARG A 172 22.78 -19.71 -1.16
C ARG A 172 22.56 -19.59 0.35
N ARG A 173 22.15 -20.68 0.99
CA ARG A 173 22.15 -20.74 2.47
C ARG A 173 23.57 -20.48 2.99
N PHE A 174 23.67 -19.77 4.12
CA PHE A 174 24.91 -19.79 4.90
C PHE A 174 25.18 -21.21 5.41
N GLU A 175 26.45 -21.55 5.49
CA GLU A 175 26.95 -22.80 6.05
C GLU A 175 27.85 -22.48 7.25
N GLN A 176 28.06 -23.44 8.15
CA GLN A 176 28.92 -23.22 9.31
C GLN A 176 30.34 -22.76 8.91
N GLY A 177 30.87 -23.27 7.80
CA GLY A 177 32.20 -22.91 7.30
C GLY A 177 32.34 -21.44 6.85
N ASP A 178 31.24 -20.72 6.67
CA ASP A 178 31.24 -19.32 6.24
C ASP A 178 31.67 -18.35 7.35
N ALA A 179 31.72 -18.80 8.62
CA ALA A 179 31.91 -17.93 9.77
C ALA A 179 33.18 -17.08 9.68
N GLN A 180 34.28 -17.68 9.23
CA GLN A 180 35.56 -16.98 9.10
C GLN A 180 35.50 -15.90 8.01
N ALA A 181 34.99 -16.24 6.82
CA ALA A 181 34.85 -15.28 5.73
C ALA A 181 33.89 -14.13 6.09
N MET A 182 32.75 -14.44 6.70
CA MET A 182 31.79 -13.44 7.19
C MET A 182 32.40 -12.52 8.25
N PHE A 183 33.16 -13.08 9.19
CA PHE A 183 33.87 -12.31 10.21
C PHE A 183 34.92 -11.37 9.61
N ASP A 184 35.80 -11.90 8.76
CA ASP A 184 36.92 -11.17 8.19
C ASP A 184 36.47 -10.09 7.20
N ASN A 185 35.41 -10.35 6.44
CA ASN A 185 34.99 -9.45 5.36
C ASN A 185 34.10 -8.30 5.85
N TRP A 186 33.25 -8.50 6.86
CA TRP A 186 32.32 -7.43 7.29
C TRP A 186 31.89 -7.45 8.75
N CYS A 187 31.75 -8.60 9.40
CA CYS A 187 31.21 -8.65 10.77
C CYS A 187 32.16 -8.10 11.84
N SER A 188 33.47 -8.13 11.59
CA SER A 188 34.48 -7.57 12.52
C SER A 188 34.76 -6.08 12.31
N ASP A 189 34.22 -5.46 11.25
CA ASP A 189 34.49 -4.07 10.89
C ASP A 189 33.51 -3.09 11.58
N PRO A 190 34.00 -2.20 12.48
CA PRO A 190 33.17 -1.18 13.12
C PRO A 190 32.54 -0.17 12.18
N GLU A 191 33.10 0.05 10.98
CA GLU A 191 32.50 0.95 9.99
C GLU A 191 31.26 0.31 9.35
N VAL A 192 31.29 -1.01 9.12
CA VAL A 192 30.11 -1.74 8.63
C VAL A 192 28.98 -1.68 9.64
N ALA A 193 29.29 -1.92 10.93
CA ALA A 193 28.33 -1.92 12.03
C ALA A 193 27.52 -0.62 12.17
N LYS A 194 27.99 0.51 11.61
CA LYS A 194 27.24 1.78 11.59
C LYS A 194 26.03 1.78 10.64
N THR A 195 25.98 0.84 9.70
CA THR A 195 24.98 0.81 8.62
C THR A 195 24.02 -0.36 8.70
N VAL A 196 24.23 -1.26 9.66
CA VAL A 196 23.46 -2.48 9.90
C VAL A 196 22.85 -2.44 11.30
N THR A 197 21.95 -3.38 11.60
CA THR A 197 21.22 -3.43 12.87
C THR A 197 21.90 -4.29 13.94
N TRP A 198 23.10 -4.81 13.69
CA TRP A 198 23.86 -5.68 14.59
C TRP A 198 25.20 -5.06 14.98
N ASP A 199 25.66 -5.37 16.18
CA ASP A 199 26.95 -4.88 16.72
C ASP A 199 28.15 -5.61 16.11
N VAL A 200 29.32 -4.99 16.15
CA VAL A 200 30.59 -5.62 15.73
C VAL A 200 30.78 -6.95 16.44
N HIS A 201 31.01 -8.01 15.66
CA HIS A 201 31.26 -9.32 16.22
C HIS A 201 32.62 -9.30 16.95
N PRO A 202 32.70 -9.76 18.21
CA PRO A 202 33.92 -9.66 19.00
C PRO A 202 35.02 -10.64 18.58
N ASN A 203 34.64 -11.75 17.94
CA ASN A 203 35.54 -12.80 17.45
C ASN A 203 34.78 -13.75 16.50
N VAL A 204 35.51 -14.59 15.76
CA VAL A 204 34.91 -15.57 14.84
C VAL A 204 34.01 -16.58 15.54
N ALA A 205 34.26 -16.92 16.82
CA ALA A 205 33.42 -17.87 17.55
C ALA A 205 32.00 -17.32 17.79
N PHE A 206 31.85 -16.01 17.94
CA PHE A 206 30.53 -15.36 17.99
C PHE A 206 29.80 -15.49 16.64
N THR A 207 30.48 -15.22 15.53
CA THR A 207 29.92 -15.42 14.17
C THR A 207 29.52 -16.88 13.95
N GLN A 208 30.34 -17.82 14.39
CA GLN A 208 30.06 -19.25 14.28
C GLN A 208 28.77 -19.62 15.03
N ALA A 209 28.60 -19.16 16.26
CA ALA A 209 27.39 -19.41 17.05
C ALA A 209 26.13 -18.83 16.39
N LEU A 210 26.24 -17.65 15.77
CA LEU A 210 25.13 -17.07 15.00
C LEU A 210 24.75 -17.93 13.79
N LEU A 211 25.75 -18.33 12.99
CA LEU A 211 25.52 -19.19 11.83
C LEU A 211 24.97 -20.56 12.22
N ASP A 212 25.37 -21.11 13.37
CA ASP A 212 24.80 -22.36 13.89
C ASP A 212 23.29 -22.26 14.12
N GLU A 213 22.81 -21.12 14.64
CA GLU A 213 21.37 -20.88 14.82
C GLU A 213 20.64 -20.68 13.50
N TRP A 214 21.25 -19.97 12.53
CA TRP A 214 20.68 -19.82 11.19
C TRP A 214 20.60 -21.15 10.43
N VAL A 215 21.65 -21.97 10.52
CA VAL A 215 21.69 -23.29 9.88
C VAL A 215 20.60 -24.21 10.45
N LYS A 216 20.39 -24.20 11.77
CA LYS A 216 19.29 -24.96 12.40
C LYS A 216 17.92 -24.46 11.96
N SER A 217 17.76 -23.14 11.77
CA SER A 217 16.46 -22.57 11.44
C SER A 217 16.03 -22.84 10.00
N TYR A 218 16.92 -23.26 9.09
CA TYR A 218 16.52 -23.69 7.74
C TYR A 218 15.60 -24.93 7.72
N THR A 219 15.36 -25.58 8.85
CA THR A 219 14.31 -26.60 9.01
C THR A 219 12.90 -26.01 8.91
N PHE A 220 12.75 -24.70 9.15
CA PHE A 220 11.51 -23.97 8.96
C PHE A 220 11.49 -23.33 7.57
N ASN A 221 10.39 -23.54 6.84
CA ASN A 221 10.20 -22.93 5.53
C ASN A 221 10.02 -21.40 5.59
N THR A 222 9.86 -20.84 6.79
CA THR A 222 9.76 -19.39 7.04
C THR A 222 11.13 -18.72 7.24
N THR A 223 12.23 -19.48 7.19
CA THR A 223 13.58 -18.94 7.38
C THR A 223 14.20 -18.46 6.08
N TYR A 224 14.78 -17.25 6.14
CA TYR A 224 15.34 -16.53 4.99
C TYR A 224 16.69 -15.87 5.36
N HIS A 225 17.78 -16.61 5.19
CA HIS A 225 19.15 -16.11 5.36
C HIS A 225 20.00 -16.55 4.17
N TRP A 226 20.43 -15.61 3.34
CA TRP A 226 21.27 -15.91 2.17
C TRP A 226 22.66 -15.33 2.36
N GLY A 227 23.67 -16.17 2.09
CA GLY A 227 25.00 -15.73 1.72
C GLY A 227 25.07 -15.49 0.22
N ILE A 228 25.68 -14.38 -0.17
CA ILE A 228 25.95 -13.98 -1.54
C ILE A 228 27.35 -14.45 -1.88
N THR A 229 27.46 -15.22 -2.98
CA THR A 229 28.74 -15.70 -3.48
C THR A 229 29.03 -15.21 -4.89
N LEU A 230 30.29 -14.90 -5.15
CA LEU A 230 30.86 -14.58 -6.45
C LEU A 230 31.99 -15.58 -6.71
N ASP A 231 31.91 -16.32 -7.82
CA ASP A 231 32.87 -17.38 -8.16
C ASP A 231 33.12 -18.40 -7.04
N GLY A 232 32.11 -18.62 -6.19
CA GLY A 232 32.15 -19.54 -5.04
C GLY A 232 32.64 -18.91 -3.73
N GLU A 233 33.19 -17.70 -3.76
CA GLU A 233 33.63 -16.99 -2.56
C GLU A 233 32.49 -16.19 -1.95
N LEU A 234 32.36 -16.24 -0.62
CA LEU A 234 31.34 -15.51 0.13
C LEU A 234 31.72 -14.04 0.28
N ILE A 235 30.84 -13.16 -0.20
CA ILE A 235 31.07 -11.72 -0.26
C ILE A 235 30.00 -10.87 0.44
N GLY A 236 28.94 -11.50 0.97
CA GLY A 236 27.88 -10.83 1.72
C GLY A 236 26.78 -11.77 2.18
#